data_AF-A0A962R9I0-F1
#
_entry.id   AF-A0A962R9I0-F1
#
_cell.length_a   1.000
_cell.length_b   1.000
_cell.length_c   1.000
_cell.angle_alpha   90.00
_cell.angle_beta   90.00
_cell.angle_gamma   90.00
#
_symmetry.space_group_name_H-M   'P 1'
#
loop_
_entity.id
_entity.type
_entity.pdbx_description
1 polymer ?
#
loop_
_entity_poly.entity_id
_entity_poly.type
_entity_poly.pdbx_seq_one_letter_code
_entity_poly.pdbx_strand_id
1 'polypeptide(L)'
;MHARNLVSVLTLTFVLPALANAALIVSHTGAIDPLNEGWLASGSWGANNVLVGSVYNDAGHDAWMVDDNIVNSGTARGYLYNQTAQDIADGQALGWQLDFTVRSVDKPDSQDLAVAIEIGDDVRRWGSAIYLDGAGNTELWLLTGSLFGPTVTIAGEGYHDYSMIYDPLDQMVDVLVDNLLVYSDWAGNSDIGSQRVVWGSNQSAATGQGNWAAVSLNILEPVETGVPMPASWLLLGPLSLWVARRGASLPRNPG
;
A
#
# COMPACT_ATOMS: atom_id res chain seq x y z
N MET A 1 28.46 -68.24 -3.04
CA MET A 1 27.23 -67.45 -2.92
C MET A 1 27.42 -66.45 -1.78
N HIS A 2 27.57 -65.16 -2.09
CA HIS A 2 27.66 -64.09 -1.09
C HIS A 2 26.58 -63.06 -1.39
N ALA A 3 25.54 -63.02 -0.57
CA ALA A 3 24.48 -62.02 -0.65
C ALA A 3 24.93 -60.76 0.10
N ARG A 4 24.99 -59.63 -0.61
CA ARG A 4 25.26 -58.31 -0.06
C ARG A 4 23.93 -57.65 0.30
N ASN A 5 23.71 -57.38 1.59
CA ASN A 5 22.58 -56.61 2.07
C ASN A 5 22.83 -55.12 1.80
N LEU A 6 22.02 -54.52 0.92
CA LEU A 6 21.93 -53.08 0.71
C LEU A 6 21.00 -52.50 1.78
N VAL A 7 21.54 -51.70 2.69
CA VAL A 7 20.76 -50.89 3.63
C VAL A 7 20.52 -49.53 2.95
N SER A 8 19.28 -49.31 2.49
CA SER A 8 18.84 -48.00 2.02
C SER A 8 18.53 -47.13 3.24
N VAL A 9 19.32 -46.08 3.44
CA VAL A 9 19.04 -45.03 4.43
C VAL A 9 18.07 -44.04 3.79
N LEU A 10 16.84 -43.98 4.31
CA LEU A 10 15.85 -42.98 3.94
C LEU A 10 16.10 -41.72 4.77
N THR A 11 16.62 -40.67 4.14
CA THR A 11 16.79 -39.36 4.76
C THR A 11 15.46 -38.62 4.69
N LEU A 12 14.83 -38.38 5.84
CA LEU A 12 13.60 -37.60 5.96
C LEU A 12 13.97 -36.13 6.17
N THR A 13 13.82 -35.30 5.14
CA THR A 13 14.01 -33.85 5.24
C THR A 13 12.72 -33.22 5.76
N PHE A 14 12.75 -32.67 6.97
CA PHE A 14 11.67 -31.81 7.47
C PHE A 14 11.86 -30.41 6.88
N VAL A 15 10.95 -29.98 6.03
CA VAL A 15 10.84 -28.56 5.62
C VAL A 15 10.03 -27.87 6.71
N LEU A 16 10.70 -27.03 7.51
CA LEU A 16 10.01 -26.12 8.42
C LEU A 16 9.40 -25.00 7.56
N PRO A 17 8.10 -24.68 7.70
CA PRO A 17 7.58 -23.49 7.05
C PRO A 17 8.28 -22.28 7.66
N ALA A 18 8.99 -21.51 6.84
CA ALA A 18 9.40 -20.16 7.22
C ALA A 18 8.11 -19.36 7.46
N LEU A 19 7.94 -18.85 8.68
CA LEU A 19 6.89 -17.90 8.96
C LEU A 19 7.32 -16.58 8.34
N ALA A 20 6.55 -16.10 7.36
CA ALA A 20 6.86 -14.84 6.71
C ALA A 20 6.56 -13.68 7.67
N ASN A 21 7.59 -12.93 8.05
CA ASN A 21 7.52 -11.70 8.83
C ASN A 21 8.07 -10.54 8.00
N ALA A 22 7.18 -9.74 7.40
CA ALA A 22 7.56 -8.43 6.87
C ALA A 22 8.26 -7.59 7.96
N ALA A 23 9.30 -6.86 7.58
CA ALA A 23 10.07 -6.03 8.50
C ALA A 23 9.48 -4.61 8.53
N LEU A 24 8.94 -4.21 9.68
CA LEU A 24 8.46 -2.84 9.91
C LEU A 24 9.63 -1.87 10.03
N ILE A 25 9.68 -0.87 9.15
CA ILE A 25 10.74 0.15 9.10
C ILE A 25 10.37 1.38 9.92
N VAL A 26 9.16 1.91 9.69
CA VAL A 26 8.61 3.06 10.42
C VAL A 26 7.09 2.96 10.45
N SER A 27 6.48 3.46 11.53
CA SER A 27 5.02 3.58 11.66
C SER A 27 4.62 4.86 12.38
N HIS A 28 3.45 5.37 12.02
CA HIS A 28 2.65 6.33 12.79
C HIS A 28 1.30 5.69 13.09
N THR A 29 0.79 5.86 14.30
CA THR A 29 -0.54 5.37 14.69
C THR A 29 -1.31 6.34 15.58
N GLY A 30 -2.57 6.57 15.21
CA GLY A 30 -3.54 7.30 16.02
C GLY A 30 -3.21 8.77 16.21
N ALA A 31 -3.52 9.28 17.40
CA ALA A 31 -3.35 10.69 17.75
C ALA A 31 -1.97 11.02 18.37
N ILE A 32 -1.01 10.09 18.31
CA ILE A 32 0.33 10.29 18.87
C ILE A 32 1.08 11.27 17.96
N ASP A 33 1.81 12.23 18.55
CA ASP A 33 2.68 13.12 17.77
C ASP A 33 3.76 12.28 17.05
N PRO A 34 3.81 12.28 15.70
CA PRO A 34 4.73 11.45 14.95
C PRO A 34 6.21 11.69 15.30
N LEU A 35 6.56 12.86 15.85
CA LEU A 35 7.92 13.12 16.32
C LEU A 35 8.35 12.20 17.48
N ASN A 36 7.39 11.63 18.21
CA ASN A 36 7.65 10.63 19.27
C ASN A 36 7.73 9.19 18.72
N GLU A 37 7.42 8.99 17.44
CA GLU A 37 7.42 7.68 16.75
C GLU A 37 8.60 7.55 15.78
N GLY A 38 9.55 8.50 15.80
CA GLY A 38 10.75 8.46 14.96
C GLY A 38 10.62 9.21 13.63
N TRP A 39 9.49 9.87 13.37
CA TRP A 39 9.36 10.78 12.24
C TRP A 39 10.10 12.08 12.51
N LEU A 40 10.59 12.69 11.43
CA LEU A 40 11.18 14.02 11.44
C LEU A 40 10.15 15.03 10.91
N ALA A 41 10.26 16.24 11.39
CA ALA A 41 9.55 17.40 10.87
C ALA A 41 9.94 17.67 9.40
N SER A 42 8.94 17.75 8.50
CA SER A 42 9.11 18.18 7.11
C SER A 42 8.58 19.61 6.91
N GLY A 43 9.20 20.38 6.01
CA GLY A 43 8.77 21.74 5.68
C GLY A 43 9.27 22.83 6.64
N SER A 44 8.65 24.01 6.60
CA SER A 44 9.06 25.15 7.45
C SER A 44 8.24 25.20 8.74
N TRP A 45 8.92 25.14 9.89
CA TRP A 45 8.29 25.15 11.22
C TRP A 45 8.27 26.57 11.81
N GLY A 46 7.79 27.54 11.03
CA GLY A 46 7.75 28.97 11.37
C GLY A 46 6.39 29.47 11.90
N ALA A 47 6.34 30.69 12.43
CA ALA A 47 5.18 31.26 13.15
C ALA A 47 3.87 31.46 12.35
N ASN A 48 3.84 31.12 11.07
CA ASN A 48 2.64 31.12 10.21
C ASN A 48 2.27 29.68 9.87
N ASN A 49 1.94 28.92 10.92
CA ASN A 49 2.03 27.47 10.91
C ASN A 49 0.77 26.82 10.36
N VAL A 50 0.95 25.92 9.38
CA VAL A 50 0.06 24.78 9.15
C VAL A 50 -0.28 24.16 10.50
N LEU A 51 -1.55 24.03 10.83
CA LEU A 51 -1.98 23.51 12.12
C LEU A 51 -1.74 22.00 12.12
N VAL A 52 -1.09 21.51 13.17
CA VAL A 52 -0.89 20.08 13.38
C VAL A 52 -1.31 19.71 14.79
N GLY A 53 -1.85 18.52 14.98
CA GLY A 53 -2.24 18.09 16.32
C GLY A 53 -3.04 16.80 16.35
N SER A 54 -3.26 16.33 17.58
CA SER A 54 -4.09 15.17 17.85
C SER A 54 -5.57 15.47 17.58
N VAL A 55 -6.24 14.51 16.97
CA VAL A 55 -7.71 14.45 16.84
C VAL A 55 -8.15 13.09 17.37
N TYR A 56 -9.13 13.09 18.27
CA TYR A 56 -9.63 11.87 18.91
C TYR A 56 -11.04 11.55 18.42
N ASN A 57 -11.32 10.27 18.18
CA ASN A 57 -12.62 9.75 17.76
C ASN A 57 -13.22 10.48 16.55
N ASP A 58 -12.38 10.81 15.58
CA ASP A 58 -12.77 11.38 14.30
C ASP A 58 -13.32 10.28 13.39
N ALA A 59 -14.65 10.27 13.19
CA ALA A 59 -15.35 9.20 12.45
C ALA A 59 -15.00 7.77 12.94
N GLY A 60 -14.66 7.62 14.23
CA GLY A 60 -14.27 6.33 14.82
C GLY A 60 -12.76 6.05 14.84
N HIS A 61 -11.92 6.98 14.37
CA HIS A 61 -10.46 6.87 14.39
C HIS A 61 -9.85 7.94 15.30
N ASP A 62 -8.82 7.56 16.06
CA ASP A 62 -7.85 8.55 16.54
C ASP A 62 -6.88 8.86 15.39
N ALA A 63 -6.49 10.12 15.23
CA ALA A 63 -5.67 10.55 14.10
C ALA A 63 -4.79 11.75 14.43
N TRP A 64 -3.75 11.93 13.61
CA TRP A 64 -2.95 13.14 13.59
C TRP A 64 -3.37 14.04 12.42
N MET A 65 -3.78 15.27 12.74
CA MET A 65 -4.20 16.27 11.78
C MET A 65 -3.00 17.04 11.23
N VAL A 66 -3.05 17.29 9.93
CA VAL A 66 -2.27 18.32 9.23
C VAL A 66 -3.27 19.18 8.46
N ASP A 67 -3.49 20.40 8.94
CA ASP A 67 -4.42 21.39 8.42
C ASP A 67 -3.64 22.57 7.84
N ASP A 68 -3.42 22.54 6.52
CA ASP A 68 -2.76 23.61 5.78
C ASP A 68 -3.80 24.54 5.17
N ASN A 69 -4.09 25.63 5.87
CA ASN A 69 -4.97 26.69 5.39
C ASN A 69 -4.17 27.92 4.91
N ILE A 70 -2.90 27.75 4.49
CA ILE A 70 -1.98 28.87 4.22
C ILE A 70 -1.29 28.74 2.86
N VAL A 71 -1.62 29.65 1.95
CA VAL A 71 -1.07 29.72 0.58
C VAL A 71 0.29 30.43 0.43
N ASN A 72 0.97 30.75 1.54
CA ASN A 72 2.23 31.49 1.47
C ASN A 72 3.39 30.56 1.09
N SER A 73 4.39 31.06 0.38
CA SER A 73 5.56 30.22 0.06
C SER A 73 6.26 29.69 1.33
N GLY A 74 6.65 28.42 1.28
CA GLY A 74 7.34 27.74 2.38
C GLY A 74 6.44 27.32 3.53
N THR A 75 5.12 27.21 3.37
CA THR A 75 4.19 26.78 4.44
C THR A 75 3.96 25.28 4.51
N ALA A 76 4.23 24.53 3.43
CA ALA A 76 4.10 23.08 3.41
C ALA A 76 4.68 22.45 4.69
N ARG A 77 3.93 21.55 5.32
CA ARG A 77 4.30 20.93 6.59
C ARG A 77 3.82 19.50 6.64
N GLY A 78 4.68 18.63 7.13
CA GLY A 78 4.37 17.21 7.25
C GLY A 78 5.44 16.49 8.05
N TYR A 79 5.52 15.19 7.85
CA TYR A 79 6.40 14.29 8.56
C TYR A 79 7.18 13.46 7.56
N LEU A 80 8.47 13.30 7.81
CA LEU A 80 9.37 12.57 6.94
C LEU A 80 10.13 11.50 7.70
N TYR A 81 10.37 10.39 7.03
CA TYR A 81 11.32 9.37 7.42
C TYR A 81 12.42 9.33 6.37
N ASN A 82 13.68 9.56 6.78
CA ASN A 82 14.83 9.40 5.89
C ASN A 82 15.19 7.92 5.83
N GLN A 83 14.99 7.31 4.68
CA GLN A 83 15.37 5.91 4.48
C GLN A 83 16.89 5.78 4.56
N THR A 84 17.37 4.73 5.21
CA THR A 84 18.79 4.39 5.16
C THR A 84 19.12 3.74 3.82
N ALA A 85 20.40 3.73 3.46
CA ALA A 85 20.87 2.99 2.28
C ALA A 85 20.53 1.48 2.36
N GLN A 86 20.41 0.94 3.57
CA GLN A 86 20.03 -0.45 3.77
C GLN A 86 18.53 -0.66 3.50
N ASP A 87 17.65 0.22 3.98
CA ASP A 87 16.20 0.12 3.74
C ASP A 87 15.88 0.14 2.24
N ILE A 88 16.55 1.03 1.50
CA ILE A 88 16.42 1.13 0.04
C ILE A 88 16.92 -0.15 -0.63
N ALA A 89 18.09 -0.64 -0.25
CA ALA A 89 18.66 -1.86 -0.83
C ALA A 89 17.76 -3.08 -0.58
N ASP A 90 17.23 -3.21 0.64
CA ASP A 90 16.33 -4.31 1.00
C ASP A 90 14.98 -4.17 0.29
N GLY A 91 14.39 -2.97 0.20
CA GLY A 91 13.15 -2.73 -0.54
C GLY A 91 13.28 -2.99 -2.04
N GLN A 92 14.41 -2.66 -2.64
CA GLN A 92 14.71 -2.96 -4.05
C GLN A 92 14.93 -4.46 -4.29
N ALA A 93 15.43 -5.20 -3.29
CA ALA A 93 15.70 -6.63 -3.41
C ALA A 93 14.47 -7.49 -3.10
N LEU A 94 13.66 -7.09 -2.13
CA LEU A 94 12.61 -7.91 -1.53
C LEU A 94 11.19 -7.40 -1.81
N GLY A 95 11.05 -6.15 -2.23
CA GLY A 95 9.76 -5.46 -2.27
C GLY A 95 9.52 -4.63 -1.03
N TRP A 96 8.63 -3.66 -1.15
CA TRP A 96 8.17 -2.85 -0.02
C TRP A 96 6.68 -2.59 -0.11
N GLN A 97 6.07 -2.32 1.04
CA GLN A 97 4.67 -1.93 1.15
C GLN A 97 4.56 -0.68 2.02
N LEU A 98 3.96 0.37 1.45
CA LEU A 98 3.59 1.59 2.15
C LEU A 98 2.07 1.59 2.35
N ASP A 99 1.66 1.47 3.60
CA ASP A 99 0.25 1.51 4.01
C ASP A 99 -0.06 2.84 4.68
N PHE A 100 -1.23 3.40 4.40
CA PHE A 100 -1.72 4.59 5.10
C PHE A 100 -3.24 4.61 5.19
N THR A 101 -3.75 5.10 6.32
CA THR A 101 -5.18 5.29 6.57
C THR A 101 -5.40 6.77 6.81
N VAL A 102 -6.12 7.42 5.91
CA VAL A 102 -6.29 8.88 5.90
C VAL A 102 -7.66 9.27 5.39
N ARG A 103 -8.15 10.43 5.84
CA ARG A 103 -9.25 11.14 5.18
C ARG A 103 -8.85 12.58 4.89
N SER A 104 -9.33 13.10 3.75
CA SER A 104 -9.39 14.56 3.54
C SER A 104 -10.64 15.11 4.22
N VAL A 105 -10.55 16.34 4.75
CA VAL A 105 -11.61 16.99 5.52
C VAL A 105 -12.29 18.11 4.73
N ASP A 106 -11.54 18.82 3.89
CA ASP A 106 -12.06 19.96 3.14
C ASP A 106 -12.88 19.52 1.93
N LYS A 107 -13.96 20.24 1.65
CA LYS A 107 -14.93 19.87 0.60
C LYS A 107 -15.64 21.08 -0.02
N PRO A 108 -15.65 21.23 -1.35
CA PRO A 108 -14.70 20.57 -2.26
C PRO A 108 -13.27 20.98 -1.91
N ASP A 109 -12.34 20.09 -2.19
CA ASP A 109 -10.91 20.37 -2.10
C ASP A 109 -10.29 20.37 -3.50
N SER A 110 -9.18 21.10 -3.65
CA SER A 110 -8.50 21.24 -4.93
C SER A 110 -7.63 20.01 -5.22
N GLN A 111 -7.50 19.66 -6.50
CA GLN A 111 -6.52 18.67 -6.92
C GLN A 111 -5.10 19.27 -6.81
N ASP A 112 -4.49 19.13 -5.65
CA ASP A 112 -3.13 19.58 -5.34
C ASP A 112 -2.42 18.61 -4.36
N LEU A 113 -1.39 19.06 -3.64
CA LEU A 113 -0.61 18.23 -2.71
C LEU A 113 -0.76 18.64 -1.24
N ALA A 114 -1.89 19.27 -0.84
CA ALA A 114 -2.14 19.62 0.56
C ALA A 114 -2.35 18.41 1.48
N VAL A 115 -2.87 17.30 0.93
CA VAL A 115 -2.98 16.02 1.62
C VAL A 115 -2.31 14.97 0.73
N ALA A 116 -1.02 14.75 0.95
CA ALA A 116 -0.21 13.91 0.10
C ALA A 116 0.75 13.01 0.87
N ILE A 117 1.13 11.92 0.23
CA ILE A 117 2.16 10.99 0.71
C ILE A 117 3.08 10.60 -0.45
N GLU A 118 4.37 10.44 -0.17
CA GLU A 118 5.37 10.05 -1.15
C GLU A 118 6.38 9.08 -0.53
N ILE A 119 6.92 8.16 -1.35
CA ILE A 119 8.10 7.36 -1.08
C ILE A 119 9.08 7.48 -2.25
N GLY A 120 10.37 7.63 -1.96
CA GLY A 120 11.44 7.65 -2.95
C GLY A 120 12.63 6.78 -2.58
N ASP A 121 13.24 6.15 -3.58
CA ASP A 121 14.28 5.11 -3.45
C ASP A 121 15.66 5.52 -4.00
N ASP A 122 15.93 6.83 -4.06
CA ASP A 122 17.10 7.48 -4.69
C ASP A 122 17.06 7.59 -6.22
N VAL A 123 16.21 6.83 -6.91
CA VAL A 123 16.14 6.82 -8.38
C VAL A 123 14.74 7.20 -8.86
N ARG A 124 13.72 6.71 -8.16
CA ARG A 124 12.32 6.90 -8.43
C ARG A 124 11.59 7.41 -7.20
N ARG A 125 10.45 8.03 -7.46
CA ARG A 125 9.49 8.47 -6.46
C ARG A 125 8.08 8.08 -6.88
N TRP A 126 7.33 7.54 -5.94
CA TRP A 126 5.91 7.28 -6.04
C TRP A 126 5.22 8.19 -5.03
N GLY A 127 4.26 8.98 -5.47
CA GLY A 127 3.50 9.81 -4.56
C GLY A 127 2.05 9.97 -5.00
N SER A 128 1.19 10.21 -4.03
CA SER A 128 -0.24 10.38 -4.25
C SER A 128 -0.78 11.53 -3.42
N ALA A 129 -1.88 12.12 -3.89
CA ALA A 129 -2.67 13.08 -3.14
C ALA A 129 -4.11 12.58 -2.97
N ILE A 130 -4.75 13.04 -1.90
CA ILE A 130 -6.11 12.69 -1.53
C ILE A 130 -6.91 13.97 -1.36
N TYR A 131 -8.06 14.10 -2.02
CA TYR A 131 -8.94 15.27 -1.88
C TYR A 131 -10.41 14.85 -2.01
N LEU A 132 -11.35 15.71 -1.62
CA LEU A 132 -12.79 15.47 -1.79
C LEU A 132 -13.33 16.27 -2.98
N ASP A 133 -14.06 15.59 -3.86
CA ASP A 133 -14.79 16.27 -4.92
C ASP A 133 -15.99 17.09 -4.35
N GLY A 134 -16.64 17.87 -5.21
CA GLY A 134 -17.83 18.66 -4.81
C GLY A 134 -19.05 17.82 -4.42
N ALA A 135 -19.07 16.53 -4.74
CA ALA A 135 -20.12 15.59 -4.33
C ALA A 135 -19.79 14.90 -2.99
N GLY A 136 -18.54 14.95 -2.53
CA GLY A 136 -18.06 14.26 -1.34
C GLY A 136 -17.53 12.86 -1.58
N ASN A 137 -17.13 12.56 -2.81
CA ASN A 137 -16.34 11.37 -3.07
C ASN A 137 -14.87 11.70 -2.81
N THR A 138 -14.16 10.75 -2.23
CA THR A 138 -12.72 10.82 -2.08
C THR A 138 -12.07 10.53 -3.44
N GLU A 139 -11.11 11.35 -3.84
CA GLU A 139 -10.30 11.14 -5.03
C GLU A 139 -8.85 10.88 -4.62
N LEU A 140 -8.33 9.73 -5.05
CA LEU A 140 -6.91 9.40 -4.95
C LEU A 140 -6.24 9.73 -6.29
N TRP A 141 -5.33 10.69 -6.27
CA TRP A 141 -4.57 11.10 -7.44
C TRP A 141 -3.14 10.59 -7.37
N LEU A 142 -2.73 9.79 -8.36
CA LEU A 142 -1.39 9.21 -8.46
C LEU A 142 -0.49 10.17 -9.25
N LEU A 143 0.64 10.56 -8.68
CA LEU A 143 1.57 11.48 -9.34
C LEU A 143 2.27 10.77 -10.49
N THR A 144 2.34 11.46 -11.63
CA THR A 144 3.13 11.01 -12.78
C THR A 144 4.06 12.13 -13.21
N GLY A 145 4.92 11.92 -14.21
CA GLY A 145 5.80 12.96 -14.76
C GLY A 145 5.08 14.21 -15.29
N SER A 146 3.75 14.22 -15.26
CA SER A 146 2.90 15.38 -15.54
C SER A 146 1.98 15.69 -14.35
N LEU A 147 1.50 16.93 -14.26
CA LEU A 147 0.47 17.36 -13.29
C LEU A 147 -0.91 16.70 -13.51
N PHE A 148 -1.02 15.71 -14.41
CA PHE A 148 -2.26 14.98 -14.70
C PHE A 148 -1.99 13.47 -14.71
N GLY A 149 -1.71 12.91 -13.54
CA GLY A 149 -1.71 11.46 -13.37
C GLY A 149 -3.12 10.86 -13.21
N PRO A 150 -3.23 9.51 -13.16
CA PRO A 150 -4.48 8.80 -12.94
C PRO A 150 -5.16 9.23 -11.64
N THR A 151 -6.48 9.35 -11.68
CA THR A 151 -7.33 9.59 -10.50
C THR A 151 -8.28 8.41 -10.31
N VAL A 152 -8.42 7.96 -9.07
CA VAL A 152 -9.37 6.94 -8.65
C VAL A 152 -10.41 7.61 -7.76
N THR A 153 -11.68 7.54 -8.16
CA THR A 153 -12.80 8.05 -7.35
C THR A 153 -13.34 6.94 -6.45
N ILE A 154 -13.46 7.24 -5.17
CA ILE A 154 -13.92 6.36 -4.10
C ILE A 154 -15.21 6.95 -3.53
N ALA A 155 -16.28 6.16 -3.50
CA ALA A 155 -17.60 6.67 -3.13
C ALA A 155 -17.66 7.01 -1.63
N GLY A 156 -18.04 8.26 -1.34
CA GLY A 156 -18.23 8.76 0.01
C GLY A 156 -17.00 9.46 0.61
N GLU A 157 -17.28 10.14 1.71
CA GLU A 157 -16.30 10.83 2.54
C GLU A 157 -15.96 9.95 3.74
N GLY A 158 -14.69 9.94 4.16
CA GLY A 158 -14.27 9.16 5.30
C GLY A 158 -12.84 8.67 5.19
N TYR A 159 -12.46 7.84 6.16
CA TYR A 159 -11.18 7.13 6.13
C TYR A 159 -11.26 5.99 5.12
N HIS A 160 -10.19 5.87 4.35
CA HIS A 160 -9.93 4.72 3.49
C HIS A 160 -8.53 4.17 3.80
N ASP A 161 -8.38 2.86 3.61
CA ASP A 161 -7.10 2.19 3.74
C ASP A 161 -6.43 2.12 2.36
N TYR A 162 -5.23 2.66 2.26
CA TYR A 162 -4.45 2.69 1.02
C TYR A 162 -3.20 1.85 1.19
N SER A 163 -2.85 1.11 0.14
CA SER A 163 -1.59 0.37 0.08
C SER A 163 -0.90 0.60 -1.27
N MET A 164 0.38 0.96 -1.22
CA MET A 164 1.29 0.93 -2.36
C MET A 164 2.24 -0.25 -2.18
N ILE A 165 2.23 -1.20 -3.11
CA ILE A 165 3.00 -2.45 -3.04
C ILE A 165 3.97 -2.49 -4.20
N TYR A 166 5.27 -2.46 -3.91
CA TYR A 166 6.33 -2.53 -4.91
C TYR A 166 6.76 -3.96 -5.18
N ASP A 167 6.74 -4.37 -6.45
CA ASP A 167 7.29 -5.64 -6.91
C ASP A 167 8.74 -5.43 -7.41
N PRO A 168 9.75 -6.06 -6.78
CA PRO A 168 11.15 -5.92 -7.19
C PRO A 168 11.46 -6.58 -8.56
N LEU A 169 10.60 -7.48 -9.07
CA LEU A 169 10.83 -8.19 -10.32
C LEU A 169 10.59 -7.31 -11.55
N ASP A 170 9.49 -6.57 -11.57
CA ASP A 170 9.13 -5.64 -12.65
C ASP A 170 9.45 -4.17 -12.31
N GLN A 171 9.76 -3.90 -11.05
CA GLN A 171 10.04 -2.58 -10.50
C GLN A 171 8.85 -1.61 -10.59
N MET A 172 7.64 -2.13 -10.46
CA MET A 172 6.40 -1.37 -10.50
C MET A 172 5.66 -1.40 -9.16
N VAL A 173 4.69 -0.50 -8.99
CA VAL A 173 3.84 -0.40 -7.80
C VAL A 173 2.40 -0.70 -8.16
N ASP A 174 1.78 -1.61 -7.40
CA ASP A 174 0.34 -1.78 -7.36
C ASP A 174 -0.27 -0.92 -6.26
N VAL A 175 -1.43 -0.33 -6.54
CA VAL A 175 -2.17 0.52 -5.60
C VAL A 175 -3.51 -0.11 -5.27
N LEU A 176 -3.75 -0.30 -3.97
CA LEU A 176 -4.99 -0.82 -3.43
C LEU A 176 -5.68 0.26 -2.59
N VAL A 177 -7.01 0.25 -2.63
CA VAL A 177 -7.89 1.02 -1.74
C VAL A 177 -8.88 0.07 -1.11
N ASP A 178 -8.99 0.07 0.22
CA ASP A 178 -9.85 -0.82 1.00
C ASP A 178 -9.65 -2.30 0.60
N ASN A 179 -8.37 -2.69 0.40
CA ASN A 179 -7.92 -4.00 -0.09
C ASN A 179 -8.36 -4.39 -1.52
N LEU A 180 -8.88 -3.45 -2.30
CA LEU A 180 -9.20 -3.65 -3.72
C LEU A 180 -8.11 -3.03 -4.60
N LEU A 181 -7.56 -3.79 -5.55
CA LEU A 181 -6.65 -3.26 -6.56
C LEU A 181 -7.36 -2.22 -7.44
N VAL A 182 -6.87 -0.97 -7.40
CA VAL A 182 -7.44 0.16 -8.18
C VAL A 182 -6.53 0.63 -9.29
N TYR A 183 -5.22 0.38 -9.18
CA TYR A 183 -4.24 0.71 -10.20
C TYR A 183 -3.09 -0.30 -10.15
N SER A 184 -2.62 -0.75 -11.30
CA SER A 184 -1.51 -1.70 -11.41
C SER A 184 -0.33 -1.12 -12.18
N ASP A 185 0.84 -1.73 -12.00
CA ASP A 185 2.04 -1.49 -12.82
C ASP A 185 2.53 -0.02 -12.83
N TRP A 186 2.42 0.69 -11.70
CA TRP A 186 2.80 2.09 -11.61
C TRP A 186 4.32 2.27 -11.51
N ALA A 187 4.92 2.77 -12.59
CA ALA A 187 6.37 3.00 -12.67
C ALA A 187 6.90 4.13 -11.77
N GLY A 188 6.03 5.00 -11.26
CA GLY A 188 6.43 6.22 -10.56
C GLY A 188 7.14 7.23 -11.47
N ASN A 189 7.83 8.19 -10.85
CA ASN A 189 8.56 9.25 -11.50
C ASN A 189 10.06 9.07 -11.28
N SER A 190 10.88 9.41 -12.27
CA SER A 190 12.33 9.56 -12.02
C SER A 190 12.57 10.76 -11.11
N ASP A 191 13.26 10.53 -9.99
CA ASP A 191 13.58 11.55 -9.00
C ASP A 191 14.87 11.15 -8.26
N ILE A 192 16.00 11.71 -8.72
CA ILE A 192 17.32 11.35 -8.19
C ILE A 192 17.57 12.08 -6.87
N GLY A 193 17.99 11.34 -5.84
CA GLY A 193 18.34 11.90 -4.53
C GLY A 193 17.19 11.95 -3.53
N SER A 194 16.00 11.47 -3.90
CA SER A 194 14.86 11.37 -2.99
C SER A 194 14.91 10.02 -2.25
N GLN A 195 15.35 10.03 -0.99
CA GLN A 195 15.50 8.85 -0.13
C GLN A 195 14.63 8.96 1.12
N ARG A 196 13.31 9.07 0.93
CA ARG A 196 12.40 9.38 2.04
C ARG A 196 11.01 8.81 1.85
N VAL A 197 10.32 8.62 2.96
CA VAL A 197 8.86 8.65 3.02
C VAL A 197 8.46 10.02 3.57
N VAL A 198 7.48 10.69 2.96
CA VAL A 198 6.94 11.97 3.48
C VAL A 198 5.43 11.99 3.35
N TRP A 199 4.73 12.47 4.39
CA TRP A 199 3.27 12.63 4.39
C TRP A 199 2.84 13.94 5.08
N GLY A 200 1.67 14.45 4.72
CA GLY A 200 1.11 15.71 5.20
C GLY A 200 0.83 16.69 4.06
N SER A 201 1.07 17.98 4.28
CA SER A 201 1.02 19.01 3.23
C SER A 201 2.38 19.13 2.54
N ASN A 202 2.40 18.79 1.25
CA ASN A 202 3.60 18.74 0.42
C ASN A 202 3.68 19.89 -0.60
N GLN A 203 2.79 20.89 -0.53
CA GLN A 203 2.81 22.05 -1.43
C GLN A 203 2.43 23.35 -0.72
N SER A 204 3.33 24.34 -0.72
CA SER A 204 3.12 25.60 0.02
C SER A 204 2.05 26.53 -0.54
N ALA A 205 1.61 26.29 -1.78
CA ALA A 205 0.54 27.08 -2.42
C ALA A 205 -0.79 26.31 -2.46
N ALA A 206 -0.83 25.14 -1.84
CA ALA A 206 -2.02 24.31 -1.71
C ALA A 206 -2.68 24.58 -0.35
N THR A 207 -3.96 24.28 -0.25
CA THR A 207 -4.67 24.29 1.03
C THR A 207 -5.48 23.03 1.15
N GLY A 208 -5.53 22.45 2.34
CA GLY A 208 -6.27 21.24 2.60
C GLY A 208 -5.94 20.69 3.98
N GLN A 209 -6.89 19.95 4.53
CA GLN A 209 -6.72 19.25 5.79
C GLN A 209 -6.79 17.73 5.59
N GLY A 210 -5.73 17.05 6.03
CA GLY A 210 -5.64 15.60 6.12
C GLY A 210 -5.60 15.13 7.57
N ASN A 211 -6.45 14.17 7.92
CA ASN A 211 -6.38 13.48 9.21
C ASN A 211 -5.85 12.06 9.00
N TRP A 212 -4.66 11.79 9.53
CA TRP A 212 -3.88 10.57 9.30
C TRP A 212 -4.04 9.63 10.50
N ALA A 213 -4.73 8.51 10.32
CA ALA A 213 -4.94 7.52 11.38
C ALA A 213 -3.76 6.56 11.51
N ALA A 214 -3.13 6.23 10.38
CA ALA A 214 -1.96 5.37 10.33
C ALA A 214 -1.10 5.65 9.09
N VAL A 215 0.20 5.46 9.22
CA VAL A 215 1.16 5.39 8.09
C VAL A 215 2.20 4.35 8.46
N SER A 216 2.55 3.41 7.58
CA SER A 216 3.62 2.46 7.84
C SER A 216 4.37 2.05 6.58
N LEU A 217 5.68 1.91 6.69
CA LEU A 217 6.54 1.33 5.66
C LEU A 217 7.06 -0.02 6.15
N ASN A 218 6.87 -1.05 5.33
CA ASN A 218 7.34 -2.40 5.57
C ASN A 218 8.20 -2.87 4.39
N ILE A 219 9.30 -3.54 4.68
CA ILE A 219 10.02 -4.33 3.68
C ILE A 219 9.41 -5.73 3.65
N LEU A 220 9.06 -6.18 2.44
CA LEU A 220 8.47 -7.48 2.21
C LEU A 220 9.53 -8.57 2.33
N GLU A 221 9.08 -9.82 2.47
CA GLU A 221 9.99 -10.94 2.46
C GLU A 221 10.23 -11.47 1.04
N PRO A 222 11.38 -12.10 0.77
CA PRO A 222 11.60 -12.77 -0.48
C PRO A 222 10.56 -13.89 -0.63
N VAL A 223 9.80 -13.86 -1.72
CA VAL A 223 9.00 -15.01 -2.14
C VAL A 223 9.99 -16.14 -2.44
N GLU A 224 10.08 -17.17 -1.59
CA GLU A 224 10.90 -18.34 -1.88
C GLU A 224 10.39 -19.01 -3.16
N THR A 225 10.98 -18.66 -4.29
CA THR A 225 10.76 -19.26 -5.60
C THR A 225 11.40 -20.64 -5.63
N GLY A 226 10.84 -21.60 -4.87
CA GLY A 226 11.53 -22.89 -4.74
C GLY A 226 10.82 -24.03 -4.04
N VAL A 227 9.73 -23.82 -3.30
CA VAL A 227 8.98 -24.97 -2.77
C VAL A 227 7.94 -25.38 -3.82
N PRO A 228 8.11 -26.50 -4.55
CA PRO A 228 7.00 -27.06 -5.30
C PRO A 228 5.88 -27.29 -4.30
N MET A 229 4.78 -26.54 -4.43
CA MET A 229 3.58 -26.81 -3.67
C MET A 229 3.31 -28.31 -3.82
N PRO A 230 3.26 -29.10 -2.73
CA PRO A 230 2.81 -30.46 -2.86
C PRO A 230 1.41 -30.37 -3.47
N ALA A 231 1.20 -31.08 -4.58
CA ALA A 231 -0.03 -31.07 -5.38
C ALA A 231 -1.31 -31.44 -4.59
N SER A 232 -1.20 -31.67 -3.28
CA SER A 232 -2.27 -31.90 -2.33
C SER A 232 -3.19 -30.70 -2.07
N TRP A 233 -2.86 -29.48 -2.51
CA TRP A 233 -3.78 -28.32 -2.41
C TRP A 233 -4.66 -28.11 -3.65
N LEU A 234 -4.48 -28.87 -4.72
CA LEU A 234 -5.24 -28.76 -5.98
C LEU A 234 -6.50 -29.65 -6.05
N LEU A 235 -7.01 -30.14 -4.92
CA LEU A 235 -8.17 -31.06 -4.86
C LEU A 235 -9.32 -30.63 -3.94
N LEU A 236 -9.53 -29.33 -3.76
CA LEU A 236 -10.80 -28.79 -3.25
C LEU A 236 -11.46 -27.86 -4.26
N GLY A 237 -11.59 -28.31 -5.50
CA GLY A 237 -12.65 -27.86 -6.39
C GLY A 237 -13.87 -28.77 -6.22
N PRO A 238 -15.12 -28.25 -6.16
CA PRO A 238 -16.29 -29.11 -6.08
C PRO A 238 -16.40 -29.96 -7.34
N LEU A 239 -16.32 -31.28 -7.17
CA LEU A 239 -16.76 -32.25 -8.17
C LEU A 239 -18.23 -31.95 -8.51
N SER A 240 -18.44 -31.21 -9.59
CA SER A 240 -19.76 -31.14 -10.24
C SER A 240 -19.98 -32.46 -10.95
N LEU A 241 -20.61 -33.40 -10.24
CA LEU A 241 -21.06 -34.68 -10.78
C LEU A 241 -22.18 -34.45 -11.80
N TRP A 242 -21.84 -34.22 -13.07
CA TRP A 242 -22.82 -34.26 -14.15
C TRP A 242 -23.13 -35.74 -14.47
N VAL A 243 -24.28 -36.20 -13.96
CA VAL A 243 -24.85 -37.51 -14.32
C VAL A 243 -25.30 -37.46 -15.78
N ALA A 244 -24.56 -38.15 -16.64
CA ALA A 244 -24.98 -38.42 -18.02
C ALA A 244 -26.16 -39.41 -18.02
N ARG A 245 -27.38 -38.90 -18.22
CA ARG A 245 -28.57 -39.72 -18.43
C ARG A 245 -28.62 -40.17 -19.91
N ARG A 246 -28.13 -41.39 -20.20
CA ARG A 246 -28.40 -42.09 -21.46
C ARG A 246 -29.42 -43.22 -21.25
N GLY A 247 -30.52 -43.15 -22.00
CA GLY A 247 -31.11 -44.31 -22.68
C GLY A 247 -32.30 -45.02 -22.03
N ALA A 248 -33.49 -44.85 -22.61
CA ALA A 248 -34.49 -45.91 -22.85
C ALA A 248 -35.56 -45.31 -23.80
N SER A 249 -35.39 -45.44 -25.12
CA SER A 249 -36.03 -46.43 -26.00
C SER A 249 -37.56 -46.34 -26.07
N LEU A 250 -38.05 -45.75 -27.17
CA LEU A 250 -39.44 -45.84 -27.65
C LEU A 250 -39.76 -47.28 -28.08
N PRO A 251 -40.97 -47.80 -27.79
CA PRO A 251 -41.56 -48.87 -28.59
C PRO A 251 -42.47 -48.31 -29.70
N ARG A 252 -42.27 -48.82 -30.92
CA ARG A 252 -43.17 -48.71 -32.07
C ARG A 252 -44.36 -49.67 -31.92
N ASN A 253 -45.58 -49.14 -32.15
CA ASN A 253 -46.78 -49.72 -32.81
C ASN A 253 -47.38 -51.05 -32.26
N PRO A 254 -48.60 -51.50 -32.67
CA PRO A 254 -49.52 -50.98 -33.70
C PRO A 254 -51.01 -50.83 -33.27
N GLY A 255 -51.76 -50.03 -34.03
CA GLY A 255 -53.21 -49.89 -33.94
C GLY A 255 -53.70 -48.69 -34.73
#